data_AF-A0A5C7LNE5-F1
#
_entry.id   AF-A0A5C7LNE5-F1
#
_cell.length_a   1.000
_cell.length_b   1.000
_cell.length_c   1.000
_cell.angle_alpha   90.00
_cell.angle_beta   90.00
_cell.angle_gamma   90.00
#
_symmetry.space_group_name_H-M   'P 1'
#
loop_
_entity.id
_entity.type
_entity.pdbx_description
1 polymer ?
#
loop_
_entity_poly.entity_id
_entity_poly.type
_entity_poly.pdbx_seq_one_letter_code
_entity_poly.pdbx_strand_id
1 'polypeptide(L)'
;MNKNVKAALAAIMQTDGYKKFVVAVVAAMIMVMNPNPNVAQADAPTRDYYGKSAAYVAKAIGCKQFKRTGPALYSKDGGICYLKGKRVNIKTYQSMSQQFNWDMLVMDSFGPRFYWASGLGAGIVAKNGNRPAAVVGARALGGKVCHG
;
A
#
# COMPACT_ATOMS: atom_id res chain seq x y z
N MET A 1 -26.55 -47.06 25.54
CA MET A 1 -25.23 -46.75 26.15
C MET A 1 -24.97 -47.76 27.26
N ASN A 2 -23.86 -48.50 27.18
CA ASN A 2 -23.52 -49.57 28.13
C ASN A 2 -23.28 -49.00 29.54
N LYS A 3 -23.84 -49.63 30.59
CA LYS A 3 -23.76 -49.14 31.99
C LYS A 3 -22.31 -48.94 32.46
N ASN A 4 -21.38 -49.73 31.92
CA ASN A 4 -19.95 -49.65 32.21
C ASN A 4 -19.28 -48.38 31.64
N VAL A 5 -19.81 -47.82 30.54
CA VAL A 5 -19.29 -46.58 29.93
C VAL A 5 -19.72 -45.35 30.73
N LYS A 6 -20.90 -45.39 31.35
CA LYS A 6 -21.42 -44.28 32.15
C LYS A 6 -20.66 -44.11 33.48
N ALA A 7 -20.23 -45.21 34.09
CA ALA A 7 -19.42 -45.20 35.31
C ALA A 7 -17.99 -44.71 35.05
N ALA A 8 -17.38 -45.11 33.92
CA ALA A 8 -16.04 -44.65 33.53
C ALA A 8 -15.99 -43.13 33.27
N LEU A 9 -17.02 -42.56 32.63
CA LEU A 9 -17.12 -41.11 32.38
C LEU A 9 -17.32 -40.30 33.67
N ALA A 10 -18.08 -40.82 34.64
CA ALA A 10 -18.29 -40.15 35.92
C ALA A 10 -17.01 -40.09 36.79
N ALA A 11 -16.17 -41.12 36.71
CA ALA A 11 -14.89 -41.16 37.44
C ALA A 11 -13.85 -40.16 36.88
N ILE A 12 -13.84 -39.92 35.57
CA ILE A 12 -12.93 -38.97 34.93
C ILE A 12 -13.29 -37.51 35.30
N MET A 13 -14.57 -37.22 35.50
CA MET A 13 -15.07 -35.87 35.85
C MET A 13 -14.85 -35.46 37.31
N GLN A 14 -14.42 -36.35 38.20
CA GLN A 14 -14.20 -36.06 39.63
C GLN A 14 -12.74 -35.75 40.00
N THR A 15 -11.80 -35.82 39.06
CA THR A 15 -10.41 -35.48 39.35
C THR A 15 -10.18 -33.98 39.26
N ASP A 16 -9.53 -33.39 40.27
CA ASP A 16 -9.21 -31.95 40.35
C ASP A 16 -8.35 -31.44 39.16
N GLY A 17 -7.78 -32.36 38.37
CA GLY A 17 -7.12 -32.06 37.10
C GLY A 17 -8.07 -31.58 35.99
N TYR A 18 -9.31 -32.05 35.95
CA TYR A 18 -10.27 -31.70 34.90
C TYR A 18 -10.73 -30.23 35.01
N LYS A 19 -10.96 -29.74 36.24
CA LYS A 19 -11.31 -28.34 36.49
C LYS A 19 -10.16 -27.39 36.10
N LYS A 20 -8.91 -27.77 36.38
CA LYS A 20 -7.72 -26.98 35.99
C LYS A 20 -7.46 -27.02 34.49
N PHE A 21 -7.74 -28.14 33.83
CA PHE A 21 -7.59 -28.28 32.37
C PHE A 21 -8.65 -27.48 31.60
N VAL A 22 -9.92 -27.50 32.05
CA VAL A 22 -10.99 -26.70 31.41
C VAL A 22 -10.76 -25.20 31.59
N VAL A 23 -10.32 -24.74 32.78
CA VAL A 23 -9.99 -23.32 33.00
C VAL A 23 -8.80 -22.86 32.14
N ALA A 24 -7.77 -23.70 31.98
CA ALA A 24 -6.61 -23.38 31.13
C ALA A 24 -6.97 -23.31 29.63
N VAL A 25 -7.86 -24.18 29.14
CA VAL A 25 -8.30 -24.17 27.73
C VAL A 25 -9.22 -22.98 27.43
N VAL A 26 -10.10 -22.59 28.37
CA VAL A 26 -10.94 -21.39 28.21
C VAL A 26 -10.11 -20.11 28.26
N ALA A 27 -9.12 -20.01 29.15
CA ALA A 27 -8.23 -18.84 29.22
C ALA A 27 -7.35 -18.68 27.96
N ALA A 28 -6.90 -19.79 27.37
CA ALA A 28 -6.13 -19.75 26.11
C ALA A 28 -6.98 -19.36 24.90
N MET A 29 -8.27 -19.71 24.86
CA MET A 29 -9.17 -19.30 23.77
C MET A 29 -9.56 -17.83 23.81
N ILE A 30 -9.60 -17.20 24.98
CA ILE A 30 -9.89 -15.76 25.11
C ILE A 30 -8.71 -14.88 24.62
N MET A 31 -7.48 -15.39 24.61
CA MET A 31 -6.31 -14.63 24.13
C MET A 31 -6.11 -14.65 22.61
N VAL A 32 -6.79 -15.52 21.86
CA VAL A 32 -6.69 -15.56 20.37
C VAL A 32 -7.74 -14.67 19.70
N MET A 33 -8.67 -14.12 20.48
CA MET A 33 -9.69 -13.17 20.03
C MET A 33 -9.38 -11.76 20.56
N ASN A 34 -8.17 -11.28 20.30
CA ASN A 34 -7.94 -9.84 20.29
C ASN A 34 -7.90 -9.38 18.84
N PRO A 35 -9.06 -9.18 18.18
CA PRO A 35 -9.08 -8.47 16.91
C PRO A 35 -8.64 -7.06 17.25
N ASN A 36 -7.34 -6.76 17.07
CA ASN A 36 -6.81 -5.41 17.15
C ASN A 36 -7.76 -4.53 16.33
N PRO A 37 -8.60 -3.71 17.00
CA PRO A 37 -9.61 -2.98 16.28
C PRO A 37 -8.86 -1.87 15.57
N ASN A 38 -8.90 -1.91 14.25
CA ASN A 38 -8.71 -0.71 13.44
C ASN A 38 -7.40 0.02 13.73
N VAL A 39 -6.28 -0.53 13.26
CA VAL A 39 -5.38 0.38 12.53
C VAL A 39 -6.07 0.63 11.20
N ALA A 40 -7.12 1.45 11.22
CA ALA A 40 -7.62 2.07 10.01
C ALA A 40 -6.39 2.70 9.39
N GLN A 41 -5.89 2.12 8.30
CA GLN A 41 -4.90 2.80 7.48
C GLN A 41 -5.62 4.05 7.03
N ALA A 42 -5.36 5.16 7.71
CA ALA A 42 -5.84 6.45 7.29
C ALA A 42 -5.33 6.60 5.86
N ASP A 43 -6.25 6.47 4.90
CA ASP A 43 -5.95 6.70 3.51
C ASP A 43 -5.36 8.10 3.46
N ALA A 44 -4.09 8.18 3.05
CA ALA A 44 -3.41 9.45 2.99
C ALA A 44 -4.28 10.37 2.13
N PRO A 45 -4.66 11.56 2.62
CA PRO A 45 -5.64 12.40 1.95
C PRO A 45 -5.23 12.58 0.49
N THR A 46 -6.12 12.23 -0.43
CA THR A 46 -5.90 12.36 -1.86
C THR A 46 -5.58 13.82 -2.16
N ARG A 47 -4.39 14.08 -2.69
CA ARG A 47 -3.94 15.44 -3.02
C ARG A 47 -4.10 15.67 -4.51
N ASP A 48 -4.72 16.79 -4.87
CA ASP A 48 -4.79 17.25 -6.24
C ASP A 48 -3.52 18.04 -6.62
N TYR A 49 -2.79 17.53 -7.61
CA TYR A 49 -1.58 18.12 -8.16
C TYR A 49 -1.76 18.66 -9.59
N TYR A 50 -2.96 18.69 -10.15
CA TYR A 50 -3.17 19.23 -11.49
C TYR A 50 -2.69 20.69 -11.56
N GLY A 51 -1.97 21.02 -12.63
CA GLY A 51 -1.39 22.35 -12.83
C GLY A 51 -0.19 22.67 -11.92
N LYS A 52 0.21 21.79 -10.98
CA LYS A 52 1.40 22.01 -10.14
C LYS A 52 2.68 21.69 -10.91
N SER A 53 3.84 22.17 -10.43
CA SER A 53 5.15 21.86 -11.02
C SER A 53 5.73 20.59 -10.41
N ALA A 54 6.70 19.97 -11.08
CA ALA A 54 7.37 18.80 -10.53
C ALA A 54 8.15 19.12 -9.25
N ALA A 55 8.67 20.35 -9.13
CA ALA A 55 9.34 20.84 -7.92
C ALA A 55 8.37 20.93 -6.73
N TYR A 56 7.14 21.42 -6.96
CA TYR A 56 6.10 21.47 -5.93
C TYR A 56 5.77 20.07 -5.42
N VAL A 57 5.50 19.14 -6.35
CA VAL A 57 5.18 17.74 -6.00
C VAL A 57 6.35 17.10 -5.26
N ALA A 58 7.59 17.28 -5.73
CA ALA A 58 8.78 16.77 -5.06
C ALA A 58 8.89 17.24 -3.59
N LYS A 59 8.63 18.52 -3.34
CA LYS A 59 8.60 19.07 -1.98
C LYS A 59 7.47 18.47 -1.15
N ALA A 60 6.26 18.39 -1.70
CA ALA A 60 5.06 17.90 -1.02
C ALA A 60 5.16 16.43 -0.59
N ILE A 61 5.87 15.60 -1.37
CA ILE A 61 6.09 14.18 -1.08
C ILE A 61 7.40 13.92 -0.30
N GLY A 62 8.14 14.97 0.08
CA GLY A 62 9.38 14.85 0.85
C GLY A 62 10.56 14.28 0.05
N CYS A 63 10.58 14.44 -1.28
CA CYS A 63 11.66 13.97 -2.12
C CYS A 63 12.95 14.78 -1.89
N LYS A 64 14.11 14.13 -2.04
CA LYS A 64 15.44 14.75 -1.86
C LYS A 64 16.17 14.90 -3.19
N GLN A 65 17.13 15.82 -3.27
CA GLN A 65 17.98 16.04 -4.45
C GLN A 65 17.19 16.20 -5.75
N PHE A 66 16.15 17.05 -5.72
CA PHE A 66 15.34 17.28 -6.89
C PHE A 66 16.13 18.01 -7.99
N LYS A 67 16.13 17.44 -9.20
CA LYS A 67 16.63 18.05 -10.42
C LYS A 67 15.50 18.13 -11.43
N ARG A 68 15.15 19.33 -11.84
CA ARG A 68 14.14 19.56 -12.89
C ARG A 68 14.63 19.02 -14.23
N THR A 69 13.75 18.34 -14.96
CA THR A 69 14.00 17.89 -16.35
C THR A 69 13.16 18.66 -17.37
N GLY A 70 12.14 19.40 -16.91
CA GLY A 70 11.25 20.16 -17.77
C GLY A 70 10.09 19.33 -18.33
N PRO A 71 9.25 19.95 -19.18
CA PRO A 71 8.13 19.28 -19.84
C PRO A 71 8.61 18.18 -20.79
N ALA A 72 7.72 17.23 -21.05
CA ALA A 72 7.89 16.19 -22.07
C ALA A 72 6.52 15.85 -22.66
N LEU A 73 6.48 15.00 -23.68
CA LEU A 73 5.23 14.55 -24.28
C LEU A 73 4.23 14.07 -23.21
N TYR A 74 3.01 14.60 -23.27
CA TYR A 74 1.93 14.36 -22.32
C TYR A 74 2.26 14.65 -20.85
N SER A 75 3.19 15.57 -20.58
CA SER A 75 3.45 16.06 -19.22
C SER A 75 3.67 17.57 -19.21
N LYS A 76 3.14 18.22 -18.19
CA LYS A 76 3.30 19.66 -17.95
C LYS A 76 4.72 20.03 -17.52
N ASP A 77 5.29 19.23 -16.62
CA ASP A 77 6.63 19.43 -16.08
C ASP A 77 7.14 18.10 -15.53
N GLY A 78 8.45 18.00 -15.35
CA GLY A 78 9.11 16.80 -14.90
C GLY A 78 10.37 17.06 -14.10
N GLY A 79 10.78 16.05 -13.34
CA GLY A 79 12.04 16.07 -12.62
C GLY A 79 12.42 14.70 -12.09
N ILE A 80 13.65 14.62 -11.58
CA ILE A 80 14.21 13.42 -10.96
C ILE A 80 14.54 13.76 -9.52
N CYS A 81 14.31 12.83 -8.60
CA CYS A 81 14.66 13.01 -7.20
C CYS A 81 14.80 11.65 -6.49
N TYR A 82 15.18 11.66 -5.22
CA TYR A 82 15.27 10.49 -4.36
C TYR A 82 14.13 10.46 -3.34
N LEU A 83 13.24 9.49 -3.46
CA LEU A 83 12.11 9.26 -2.57
C LEU A 83 12.37 8.00 -1.74
N LYS A 84 12.54 8.16 -0.42
CA LYS A 84 12.87 7.06 0.51
C LYS A 84 14.04 6.18 0.01
N GLY A 85 15.11 6.82 -0.47
CA GLY A 85 16.31 6.16 -0.99
C GLY A 85 16.19 5.59 -2.42
N LYS A 86 15.04 5.75 -3.09
CA LYS A 86 14.84 5.31 -4.48
C LYS A 86 14.87 6.49 -5.44
N ARG A 87 15.67 6.39 -6.50
CA ARG A 87 15.66 7.38 -7.59
C ARG A 87 14.39 7.22 -8.43
N VAL A 88 13.59 8.27 -8.48
CA VAL A 88 12.31 8.31 -9.20
C VAL A 88 12.24 9.51 -10.12
N ASN A 89 11.44 9.39 -11.19
CA ASN A 89 11.05 10.49 -12.05
C ASN A 89 9.64 10.93 -11.63
N ILE A 90 9.44 12.23 -11.45
CA ILE A 90 8.13 12.85 -11.23
C ILE A 90 7.66 13.38 -12.58
N LYS A 91 6.42 13.07 -12.93
CA LYS A 91 5.66 13.69 -14.02
C LYS A 91 4.47 14.41 -13.43
N THR A 92 4.19 15.61 -13.93
CA THR A 92 3.01 16.39 -13.52
C THR A 92 2.16 16.69 -14.73
N TYR A 93 0.87 16.88 -14.50
CA TYR A 93 -0.12 17.04 -15.57
C TYR A 93 -0.92 18.31 -15.39
N GLN A 94 -1.31 18.94 -16.49
CA GLN A 94 -2.19 20.11 -16.50
C GLN A 94 -3.66 19.70 -16.27
N SER A 95 -4.06 18.52 -16.73
CA SER A 95 -5.43 18.02 -16.67
C SER A 95 -5.49 16.50 -16.61
N MET A 96 -6.66 15.96 -16.27
CA MET A 96 -6.92 14.51 -16.25
C MET A 96 -6.73 13.87 -17.64
N SER A 97 -7.13 14.55 -18.72
CA SER A 97 -6.94 14.05 -20.09
C SER A 97 -5.45 13.90 -20.44
N GLN A 98 -4.60 14.86 -20.05
CA GLN A 98 -3.17 14.75 -20.27
C GLN A 98 -2.56 13.58 -19.50
N GLN A 99 -2.98 13.38 -18.24
CA GLN A 99 -2.56 12.24 -17.43
C GLN A 99 -2.99 10.91 -18.06
N PHE A 100 -4.23 10.81 -18.51
CA PHE A 100 -4.75 9.61 -19.17
C PHE A 100 -3.95 9.25 -20.43
N ASN A 101 -3.64 10.24 -21.28
CA ASN A 101 -2.83 10.01 -22.48
C ASN A 101 -1.42 9.52 -22.14
N TRP A 102 -0.83 10.04 -21.06
CA TRP A 102 0.47 9.57 -20.59
C TRP A 102 0.39 8.14 -20.04
N ASP A 103 -0.62 7.83 -19.22
CA ASP A 103 -0.82 6.48 -18.66
C ASP A 103 -1.01 5.45 -19.79
N MET A 104 -1.80 5.78 -20.82
CA MET A 104 -1.98 4.93 -22.01
C MET A 104 -0.67 4.70 -22.78
N LEU A 105 0.13 5.76 -22.99
CA LEU A 105 1.43 5.63 -23.65
C LEU A 105 2.37 4.70 -22.88
N VAL A 106 2.36 4.78 -21.55
CA VAL A 106 3.22 3.96 -20.71
C VAL A 106 2.81 2.49 -20.73
N MET A 107 1.51 2.20 -20.71
CA MET A 107 0.99 0.84 -20.88
C MET A 107 1.49 0.23 -22.19
N ASP A 108 1.36 0.97 -23.30
CA ASP A 108 1.75 0.51 -24.63
C ASP A 108 3.28 0.36 -24.80
N SER A 109 4.06 1.30 -24.24
CA SER A 109 5.51 1.37 -24.51
C SER A 109 6.37 0.45 -23.63
N PHE A 110 5.97 0.19 -22.38
CA PHE A 110 6.83 -0.49 -21.39
C PHE A 110 6.35 -1.90 -21.01
N GLY A 111 5.14 -2.28 -21.40
CA GLY A 111 4.58 -3.63 -21.22
C GLY A 111 4.23 -4.01 -19.77
N PRO A 112 3.78 -5.26 -19.55
CA PRO A 112 3.03 -5.65 -18.34
C PRO A 112 3.86 -5.76 -17.05
N ARG A 113 5.18 -5.66 -17.15
CA ARG A 113 6.09 -5.73 -16.01
C ARG A 113 6.53 -4.36 -15.53
N PHE A 114 6.05 -3.29 -16.16
CA PHE A 114 6.36 -1.92 -15.80
C PHE A 114 5.29 -1.38 -14.84
N TYR A 115 5.72 -0.93 -13.66
CA TYR A 115 4.88 -0.36 -12.63
C TYR A 115 5.19 1.11 -12.41
N TRP A 116 4.14 1.92 -12.20
CA TRP A 116 4.26 3.31 -11.80
C TRP A 116 3.20 3.67 -10.76
N ALA A 117 3.38 4.82 -10.11
CA ALA A 117 2.35 5.39 -9.26
C ALA A 117 1.58 6.47 -10.02
N SER A 118 0.26 6.46 -9.91
CA SER A 118 -0.63 7.47 -10.49
C SER A 118 -1.47 8.10 -9.37
N GLY A 119 -1.28 9.39 -9.12
CA GLY A 119 -2.11 10.23 -8.24
C GLY A 119 -2.76 11.36 -9.05
N LEU A 120 -3.67 12.14 -8.46
CA LEU A 120 -4.35 13.21 -9.18
C LEU A 120 -3.34 14.28 -9.63
N GLY A 121 -3.08 14.38 -10.94
CA GLY A 121 -2.18 15.38 -11.52
C GLY A 121 -0.69 15.10 -11.38
N ALA A 122 -0.28 13.95 -10.84
CA ALA A 122 1.11 13.56 -10.76
C ALA A 122 1.33 12.04 -10.90
N GLY A 123 2.40 11.68 -11.60
CA GLY A 123 2.89 10.31 -11.74
C GLY A 123 4.31 10.17 -11.19
N ILE A 124 4.62 9.02 -10.57
CA ILE A 124 5.98 8.67 -10.13
C ILE A 124 6.43 7.39 -10.84
N VAL A 125 7.57 7.48 -11.50
CA VAL A 125 8.12 6.45 -12.37
C VAL A 125 9.54 6.12 -11.97
N ALA A 126 9.81 4.88 -11.54
CA ALA A 126 11.18 4.43 -11.29
C ALA A 126 11.92 4.15 -12.60
N LYS A 127 13.26 4.24 -12.61
CA LYS A 127 14.10 4.00 -13.79
C LYS A 127 13.83 2.64 -14.48
N ASN A 128 13.35 1.64 -13.72
CA ASN A 128 13.07 0.30 -14.24
C ASN A 128 11.59 -0.11 -14.02
N GLY A 129 10.70 0.83 -13.70
CA GLY A 129 9.29 0.53 -13.42
C GLY A 129 9.07 -0.54 -12.34
N ASN A 130 9.91 -0.59 -11.30
CA ASN A 130 9.76 -1.65 -10.30
C ASN A 130 8.60 -1.37 -9.34
N ARG A 131 7.87 -2.43 -8.98
CA ARG A 131 6.70 -2.37 -8.09
C ARG A 131 7.00 -1.73 -6.72
N PRO A 132 8.12 -2.00 -6.03
CA PRO A 132 8.39 -1.36 -4.73
C PRO A 132 8.45 0.17 -4.78
N ALA A 133 9.09 0.74 -5.80
CA ALA A 133 9.14 2.19 -5.96
C ALA A 133 7.76 2.78 -6.34
N ALA A 134 6.98 2.07 -7.16
CA ALA A 134 5.60 2.46 -7.46
C ALA A 134 4.72 2.48 -6.21
N VAL A 135 4.83 1.48 -5.32
CA VAL A 135 4.12 1.46 -4.03
C VAL A 135 4.51 2.65 -3.15
N VAL A 136 5.81 2.95 -3.05
CA VAL A 136 6.29 4.12 -2.29
C VAL A 136 5.75 5.42 -2.87
N GLY A 137 5.75 5.54 -4.21
CA GLY A 137 5.21 6.71 -4.91
C GLY A 137 3.71 6.86 -4.69
N ALA A 138 2.94 5.79 -4.84
CA ALA A 138 1.48 5.80 -4.71
C ALA A 138 1.07 6.25 -3.30
N ARG A 139 1.71 5.71 -2.27
CA ARG A 139 1.50 6.14 -0.88
C ARG A 139 1.83 7.62 -0.67
N ALA A 140 2.93 8.10 -1.26
CA ALA A 140 3.34 9.49 -1.08
C ALA A 140 2.41 10.49 -1.81
N LEU A 141 1.80 10.05 -2.91
CA LEU A 141 0.83 10.84 -3.67
C LEU A 141 -0.60 10.78 -3.11
N GLY A 142 -0.93 9.77 -2.29
CA GLY A 142 -2.33 9.42 -2.05
C GLY A 142 -3.01 8.89 -3.32
N GLY A 143 -2.27 8.10 -4.11
CA GLY A 143 -2.71 7.55 -5.40
C GLY A 143 -2.64 6.02 -5.43
N LYS A 144 -2.68 5.45 -6.63
CA LYS A 144 -2.67 4.00 -6.86
C LYS A 144 -1.41 3.54 -7.59
N VAL A 145 -1.10 2.25 -7.44
CA VAL A 145 -0.09 1.58 -8.26
C VAL A 145 -0.77 1.11 -9.54
N CYS A 146 -0.17 1.44 -10.68
CA CYS A 146 -0.59 1.01 -12.00
C CYS A 146 0.47 0.09 -12.60
N HIS A 147 0.08 -0.67 -13.62
CA HIS A 147 0.96 -1.50 -14.44
C HIS A 147 0.51 -1.51 -15.90
N GLY A 148 1.44 -1.85 -16.80
CA GLY A 148 1.18 -2.02 -18.24
C GLY A 148 0.46 -3.31 -18.57
#